data_AF-A0A3C1DA40-F1
#
_entry.id   AF-A0A3C1DA40-F1
#
_cell.length_a   1.000
_cell.length_b   1.000
_cell.length_c   1.000
_cell.angle_alpha   90.00
_cell.angle_beta   90.00
_cell.angle_gamma   90.00
#
_symmetry.space_group_name_H-M   'P 1'
#
loop_
_entity.id
_entity.type
_entity.pdbx_description
1 polymer ?
#
loop_
_entity_poly.entity_id
_entity_poly.type
_entity_poly.pdbx_seq_one_letter_code
_entity_poly.pdbx_strand_id
1 'polypeptide(L)'
;QAPAAAAGSAAAEKTASRASAEKAGQAAAATAAASAASTASAGAKASAAATAKRASTAKTTMVARVQDDDASDEAPEAKLTVRARVQKKGWTKEKTATAGTEVEVGTTGKGLRIDQLRFQLNLPDDAKGGIQVQVHMGGMGWQAVDKAAAGNLLSAGAAGKTIEAIRIMLVGDISRFYDICYRGHVQNVGWQKWARNGDVAGTTGRGLRMEALRVKLVQKKKPEDEESTGIVAVRGKGHVMRGGWTAWLSDDVAIGTTGASRALNAVKLDLDAGSLGGRVLVRAKLKGAAWSAYKEGEVGNARSARIIEALGMKLAGGVADRFD
;
A
#
# COMPACT_ATOMS: atom_id res chain seq x y z
N GLN A 1 -2.82 -106.26 -35.53
CA GLN A 1 -2.43 -105.26 -36.55
C GLN A 1 -2.70 -103.88 -35.97
N ALA A 2 -1.67 -103.06 -35.79
CA ALA A 2 -1.78 -101.59 -35.71
C ALA A 2 -1.42 -101.02 -37.11
N PRO A 3 -1.48 -99.70 -37.42
CA PRO A 3 -2.00 -98.52 -36.67
C PRO A 3 -2.81 -97.52 -37.56
N ALA A 4 -3.29 -96.40 -36.96
CA ALA A 4 -3.29 -94.99 -37.45
C ALA A 4 -4.44 -94.20 -36.77
N ALA A 5 -4.21 -93.45 -35.69
CA ALA A 5 -3.65 -92.08 -35.62
C ALA A 5 -4.61 -90.96 -36.05
N ALA A 6 -5.15 -90.22 -35.07
CA ALA A 6 -5.00 -88.75 -34.97
C ALA A 6 -5.62 -88.24 -33.65
N ALA A 7 -4.75 -87.69 -32.81
CA ALA A 7 -5.06 -86.91 -31.62
C ALA A 7 -5.12 -85.42 -31.97
N GLY A 8 -5.91 -84.63 -31.23
CA GLY A 8 -5.76 -83.17 -31.21
C GLY A 8 -6.90 -82.41 -30.54
N SER A 9 -6.53 -81.58 -29.56
CA SER A 9 -7.29 -80.42 -29.03
C SER A 9 -8.32 -80.64 -27.89
N ALA A 10 -7.84 -80.74 -26.65
CA ALA A 10 -8.68 -80.54 -25.45
C ALA A 10 -7.93 -79.87 -24.27
N ALA A 11 -7.03 -78.91 -24.55
CA ALA A 11 -6.23 -78.22 -23.51
C ALA A 11 -6.24 -76.68 -23.61
N ALA A 12 -7.14 -76.07 -24.38
CA ALA A 12 -7.22 -74.62 -24.56
C ALA A 12 -8.40 -73.94 -23.82
N GLU A 13 -9.31 -74.71 -23.20
CA GLU A 13 -10.59 -74.14 -22.73
C GLU A 13 -10.62 -73.76 -21.23
N LYS A 14 -9.58 -74.09 -20.46
CA LYS A 14 -9.54 -73.85 -19.00
C LYS A 14 -8.75 -72.62 -18.54
N THR A 15 -8.05 -71.93 -19.44
CA THR A 15 -7.33 -70.66 -19.15
C THR A 15 -8.09 -69.41 -19.60
N ALA A 16 -9.14 -69.54 -20.43
CA ALA A 16 -9.97 -68.43 -20.89
C ALA A 16 -11.05 -67.97 -19.88
N SER A 17 -11.48 -68.84 -18.97
CA SER A 17 -12.52 -68.50 -17.97
C SER A 17 -12.00 -67.69 -16.79
N ARG A 18 -10.70 -67.81 -16.44
CA ARG A 18 -10.10 -67.04 -15.34
C ARG A 18 -9.75 -65.59 -15.72
N ALA A 19 -9.36 -65.36 -16.98
CA ALA A 19 -9.09 -64.01 -17.50
C ALA A 19 -10.37 -63.16 -17.69
N SER A 20 -11.53 -63.79 -17.83
CA SER A 20 -12.82 -63.10 -17.97
C SER A 20 -13.42 -62.65 -16.63
N ALA A 21 -13.07 -63.30 -15.52
CA ALA A 21 -13.51 -62.90 -14.18
C ALA A 21 -12.70 -61.72 -13.60
N GLU A 22 -11.40 -61.62 -13.92
CA GLU A 22 -10.54 -60.51 -13.46
C GLU A 22 -10.84 -59.17 -14.17
N LYS A 23 -11.26 -59.24 -15.45
CA LYS A 23 -11.68 -58.06 -16.23
C LYS A 23 -13.05 -57.50 -15.78
N ALA A 24 -13.94 -58.33 -15.23
CA ALA A 24 -15.21 -57.88 -14.66
C ALA A 24 -15.05 -57.22 -13.28
N GLY A 25 -14.07 -57.68 -12.47
CA GLY A 25 -13.74 -57.06 -11.17
C GLY A 25 -13.10 -55.67 -11.28
N GLN A 26 -12.22 -55.46 -12.25
CA GLN A 26 -11.57 -54.15 -12.47
C GLN A 26 -12.51 -53.11 -13.11
N ALA A 27 -13.50 -53.54 -13.89
CA ALA A 27 -14.54 -52.66 -14.42
C ALA A 27 -15.51 -52.17 -13.31
N ALA A 28 -15.86 -53.01 -12.33
CA ALA A 28 -16.73 -52.62 -11.22
C ALA A 28 -16.06 -51.67 -10.20
N ALA A 29 -14.74 -51.77 -10.02
CA ALA A 29 -13.98 -50.85 -9.16
C ALA A 29 -13.82 -49.43 -9.77
N ALA A 30 -13.76 -49.31 -11.10
CA ALA A 30 -13.69 -48.03 -11.80
C ALA A 30 -15.02 -47.26 -11.78
N THR A 31 -16.17 -47.96 -11.82
CA THR A 31 -17.51 -47.32 -11.74
C THR A 31 -17.87 -46.88 -10.31
N ALA A 32 -17.33 -47.53 -9.27
CA ALA A 32 -17.52 -47.12 -7.88
C ALA A 32 -16.68 -45.89 -7.48
N ALA A 33 -15.49 -45.71 -8.08
CA ALA A 33 -14.67 -44.51 -7.87
C ALA A 33 -15.25 -43.26 -8.58
N ALA A 34 -15.93 -43.46 -9.72
CA ALA A 34 -16.60 -42.38 -10.46
C ALA A 34 -17.92 -41.89 -9.80
N SER A 35 -18.62 -42.75 -9.05
CA SER A 35 -19.84 -42.37 -8.31
C SER A 35 -19.55 -41.72 -6.95
N ALA A 36 -18.39 -41.98 -6.34
CA ALA A 36 -17.93 -41.29 -5.13
C ALA A 36 -17.41 -39.86 -5.42
N ALA A 37 -16.79 -39.63 -6.59
CA ALA A 37 -16.32 -38.30 -7.00
C ALA A 37 -17.45 -37.34 -7.42
N SER A 38 -18.57 -37.87 -7.93
CA SER A 38 -19.73 -37.05 -8.32
C SER A 38 -20.63 -36.66 -7.14
N THR A 39 -20.69 -37.47 -6.08
CA THR A 39 -21.45 -37.21 -4.85
C THR A 39 -20.74 -36.21 -3.91
N ALA A 40 -19.40 -36.19 -3.88
CA ALA A 40 -18.63 -35.15 -3.16
C ALA A 40 -18.75 -33.75 -3.82
N SER A 41 -18.88 -33.69 -5.15
CA SER A 41 -19.04 -32.42 -5.89
C SER A 41 -20.46 -31.83 -5.78
N ALA A 42 -21.48 -32.65 -5.51
CA ALA A 42 -22.86 -32.21 -5.27
C ALA A 42 -23.09 -31.68 -3.83
N GLY A 43 -22.39 -32.24 -2.82
CA GLY A 43 -22.47 -31.77 -1.43
C GLY A 43 -21.85 -30.39 -1.21
N ALA A 44 -20.75 -30.05 -1.91
CA ALA A 44 -20.09 -28.74 -1.80
C ALA A 44 -20.83 -27.60 -2.52
N LYS A 45 -21.66 -27.91 -3.54
CA LYS A 45 -22.50 -26.91 -4.23
C LYS A 45 -23.83 -26.62 -3.52
N ALA A 46 -24.29 -27.48 -2.62
CA ALA A 46 -25.52 -27.26 -1.85
C ALA A 46 -25.32 -26.35 -0.61
N SER A 47 -24.13 -26.31 0.02
CA SER A 47 -23.87 -25.38 1.13
C SER A 47 -23.52 -23.95 0.67
N ALA A 48 -22.98 -23.79 -0.55
CA ALA A 48 -22.68 -22.48 -1.12
C ALA A 48 -23.93 -21.74 -1.66
N ALA A 49 -24.98 -22.46 -2.08
CA ALA A 49 -26.23 -21.88 -2.57
C ALA A 49 -27.27 -21.59 -1.45
N ALA A 50 -27.16 -22.23 -0.29
CA ALA A 50 -28.04 -21.98 0.86
C ALA A 50 -27.65 -20.69 1.64
N THR A 51 -26.37 -20.30 1.63
CA THR A 51 -25.91 -19.03 2.22
C THR A 51 -26.22 -17.82 1.32
N ALA A 52 -26.38 -18.03 0.01
CA ALA A 52 -26.68 -16.97 -0.96
C ALA A 52 -28.18 -16.65 -1.14
N LYS A 53 -29.11 -17.50 -0.67
CA LYS A 53 -30.57 -17.32 -0.85
C LYS A 53 -31.33 -16.84 0.40
N ARG A 54 -30.63 -16.57 1.51
CA ARG A 54 -31.22 -15.99 2.73
C ARG A 54 -30.97 -14.48 2.90
N ALA A 55 -30.31 -13.85 1.93
CA ALA A 55 -29.98 -12.42 1.94
C ALA A 55 -30.80 -11.58 0.93
N SER A 56 -31.82 -12.15 0.28
CA SER A 56 -32.72 -11.40 -0.60
C SER A 56 -34.17 -11.72 -0.29
N THR A 57 -34.91 -10.72 0.19
CA THR A 57 -36.36 -10.69 0.48
C THR A 57 -36.79 -11.04 1.91
N ALA A 58 -36.45 -10.17 2.86
CA ALA A 58 -37.35 -9.83 3.95
C ALA A 58 -37.56 -8.32 3.90
N LYS A 59 -38.58 -7.92 3.12
CA LYS A 59 -39.12 -6.56 3.11
C LYS A 59 -39.93 -6.40 4.41
N THR A 60 -39.23 -6.27 5.53
CA THR A 60 -39.82 -5.84 6.79
C THR A 60 -39.50 -4.36 6.93
N THR A 61 -40.54 -3.55 6.85
CA THR A 61 -40.55 -2.16 7.30
C THR A 61 -40.14 -2.14 8.77
N MET A 62 -38.84 -2.03 9.03
CA MET A 62 -38.34 -1.41 10.23
C MET A 62 -38.00 0.01 9.83
N VAL A 63 -38.71 0.96 10.41
CA VAL A 63 -38.26 2.34 10.49
C VAL A 63 -36.97 2.26 11.31
N ALA A 64 -35.85 2.01 10.63
CA ALA A 64 -34.55 2.23 11.22
C ALA A 64 -34.59 3.71 11.60
N ARG A 65 -34.52 3.98 12.91
CA ARG A 65 -33.98 5.27 13.33
C ARG A 65 -32.72 5.42 12.50
N VAL A 66 -32.70 6.44 11.66
CA VAL A 66 -31.46 7.09 11.28
C VAL A 66 -30.88 7.49 12.63
N GLN A 67 -30.09 6.60 13.20
CA GLN A 67 -29.01 7.05 14.05
C GLN A 67 -28.12 7.73 13.03
N ASP A 68 -28.24 9.06 13.01
CA ASP A 68 -27.16 9.92 12.61
C ASP A 68 -25.96 9.44 13.44
N ASP A 69 -25.24 8.45 12.93
CA ASP A 69 -23.88 8.16 13.37
C ASP A 69 -23.09 9.36 12.84
N ASP A 70 -23.22 10.46 13.58
CA ASP A 70 -22.32 11.58 13.58
C ASP A 70 -20.93 10.99 13.82
N ALA A 71 -20.25 10.59 12.74
CA ALA A 71 -18.82 10.42 12.75
C ALA A 71 -18.30 11.77 13.21
N SER A 72 -17.93 11.86 14.48
CA SER A 72 -17.55 13.12 15.11
C SER A 72 -16.47 13.74 14.24
N ASP A 73 -16.78 14.87 13.62
CA ASP A 73 -15.88 15.69 12.78
C ASP A 73 -14.64 16.22 13.54
N GLU A 74 -14.48 15.81 14.80
CA GLU A 74 -13.39 16.18 15.67
C GLU A 74 -12.13 15.37 15.31
N ALA A 75 -11.00 16.07 15.16
CA ALA A 75 -9.74 15.42 14.82
C ALA A 75 -9.36 14.39 15.91
N PRO A 76 -9.10 13.11 15.55
CA PRO A 76 -8.76 12.09 16.54
C PRO A 76 -7.50 12.49 17.31
N GLU A 77 -7.43 12.14 18.59
CA GLU A 77 -6.26 12.48 19.42
C GLU A 77 -5.02 11.74 18.90
N ALA A 78 -4.00 12.49 18.46
CA ALA A 78 -2.77 11.91 17.93
C ALA A 78 -1.60 12.12 18.90
N LYS A 79 -0.92 11.03 19.25
CA LYS A 79 0.28 11.04 20.09
C LYS A 79 1.47 10.48 19.32
N LEU A 80 2.46 11.32 19.05
CA LEU A 80 3.71 10.88 18.42
C LEU A 80 4.80 10.73 19.47
N THR A 81 5.18 9.50 19.71
CA THR A 81 6.27 9.15 20.61
C THR A 81 7.59 9.06 19.84
N VAL A 82 8.62 9.76 20.31
CA VAL A 82 9.93 9.87 19.64
C VAL A 82 11.09 9.73 20.62
N ARG A 83 12.15 9.04 20.18
CA ARG A 83 13.45 9.04 20.87
C ARG A 83 14.60 8.91 19.88
N ALA A 84 15.76 9.45 20.25
CA ALA A 84 16.97 9.40 19.46
C ALA A 84 18.01 8.51 20.14
N ARG A 85 18.76 7.75 19.34
CA ARG A 85 20.03 7.20 19.78
C ARG A 85 21.12 8.23 19.47
N VAL A 86 21.84 8.62 20.50
CA VAL A 86 22.90 9.63 20.42
C VAL A 86 24.24 8.93 20.57
N GLN A 87 25.19 9.28 19.71
CA GLN A 87 26.55 8.77 19.74
C GLN A 87 27.12 8.85 21.18
N LYS A 88 27.75 7.76 21.63
CA LYS A 88 28.35 7.61 22.98
C LYS A 88 27.38 7.71 24.16
N LYS A 89 26.09 8.00 23.94
CA LYS A 89 25.06 8.10 24.99
C LYS A 89 23.99 7.04 24.90
N GLY A 90 23.85 6.38 23.75
CA GLY A 90 22.78 5.42 23.52
C GLY A 90 21.43 6.12 23.38
N TRP A 91 20.35 5.40 23.69
CA TRP A 91 18.99 5.92 23.52
C TRP A 91 18.65 6.98 24.57
N THR A 92 18.16 8.13 24.11
CA THR A 92 17.58 9.15 24.99
C THR A 92 16.30 8.65 25.64
N LYS A 93 15.84 9.38 26.66
CA LYS A 93 14.47 9.25 27.16
C LYS A 93 13.49 9.49 26.02
N GLU A 94 12.40 8.74 26.09
CA GLU A 94 11.28 8.87 25.18
C GLU A 94 10.47 10.13 25.48
N LYS A 95 9.97 10.78 24.44
CA LYS A 95 9.16 11.99 24.54
C LYS A 95 7.95 11.88 23.62
N THR A 96 6.84 12.48 24.03
CA THR A 96 5.57 12.42 23.29
C THR A 96 5.12 13.80 22.86
N ALA A 97 4.95 14.00 21.56
CA ALA A 97 4.32 15.18 20.99
C ALA A 97 2.83 14.93 20.80
N THR A 98 2.01 15.88 21.22
CA THR A 98 0.57 16.00 20.94
C THR A 98 0.33 17.22 20.07
N ALA A 99 -0.94 17.42 19.66
CA ALA A 99 -1.37 18.66 19.01
C ALA A 99 -0.84 19.90 19.74
N GLY A 100 -0.10 20.76 19.05
CA GLY A 100 0.42 22.01 19.61
C GLY A 100 1.63 21.87 20.56
N THR A 101 2.04 20.64 20.90
CA THR A 101 3.23 20.40 21.74
C THR A 101 4.45 20.04 20.88
N GLU A 102 5.59 20.67 21.20
CA GLU A 102 6.88 20.37 20.58
C GLU A 102 7.73 19.50 21.50
N VAL A 103 8.38 18.49 20.93
CA VAL A 103 9.39 17.70 21.63
C VAL A 103 10.73 17.74 20.92
N GLU A 104 11.81 17.82 21.72
CA GLU A 104 13.19 17.78 21.25
C GLU A 104 13.87 16.47 21.68
N VAL A 105 14.45 15.73 20.74
CA VAL A 105 15.28 14.54 20.99
C VAL A 105 16.71 14.77 20.48
N GLY A 106 17.69 14.10 21.09
CA GLY A 106 19.10 14.28 20.75
C GLY A 106 19.83 15.23 21.71
N THR A 107 20.87 15.89 21.21
CA THR A 107 21.66 16.86 21.97
C THR A 107 22.01 18.07 21.12
N THR A 108 21.61 19.25 21.56
CA THR A 108 21.94 20.53 20.93
C THR A 108 23.33 21.01 21.34
N GLY A 109 24.23 21.26 20.39
CA GLY A 109 25.53 21.93 20.62
C GLY A 109 26.59 21.11 21.36
N LYS A 110 26.35 19.81 21.60
CA LYS A 110 27.28 18.94 22.35
C LYS A 110 28.26 18.17 21.47
N GLY A 111 28.23 18.39 20.16
CA GLY A 111 29.12 17.69 19.23
C GLY A 111 28.77 16.22 18.99
N LEU A 112 27.63 15.73 19.51
CA LEU A 112 27.22 14.33 19.42
C LEU A 112 26.10 14.17 18.38
N ARG A 113 26.29 13.27 17.43
CA ARG A 113 25.29 12.98 16.40
C ARG A 113 24.16 12.09 16.90
N ILE A 114 23.00 12.24 16.25
CA ILE A 114 21.98 11.20 16.17
C ILE A 114 22.41 10.17 15.11
N ASP A 115 22.36 8.89 15.45
CA ASP A 115 22.63 7.78 14.51
C ASP A 115 21.35 6.97 14.19
N GLN A 116 20.41 6.88 15.12
CA GLN A 116 19.10 6.25 14.94
C GLN A 116 17.99 7.06 15.59
N LEU A 117 16.79 6.95 15.03
CA LEU A 117 15.56 7.52 15.56
C LEU A 117 14.50 6.42 15.68
N ARG A 118 13.65 6.55 16.68
CA ARG A 118 12.46 5.71 16.85
C ARG A 118 11.24 6.59 16.93
N PHE A 119 10.20 6.19 16.21
CA PHE A 119 8.91 6.86 16.15
C PHE A 119 7.80 5.84 16.40
N GLN A 120 6.76 6.24 17.10
CA GLN A 120 5.53 5.47 17.22
C GLN A 120 4.36 6.44 17.22
N LEU A 121 3.51 6.34 16.20
CA LEU A 121 2.27 7.12 16.13
C LEU A 121 1.18 6.32 16.84
N ASN A 122 0.63 6.85 17.92
CA ASN A 122 -0.46 6.25 18.68
C ASN A 122 -1.74 7.03 18.39
N LEU A 123 -2.75 6.30 17.94
CA LEU A 123 -4.08 6.80 17.58
C LEU A 123 -5.14 6.00 18.36
N PRO A 124 -6.34 6.56 18.58
CA PRO A 124 -7.47 5.80 19.10
C PRO A 124 -7.90 4.71 18.10
N ASP A 125 -8.62 3.69 18.58
CA ASP A 125 -8.91 2.46 17.83
C ASP A 125 -9.73 2.67 16.55
N ASP A 126 -10.56 3.71 16.53
CA ASP A 126 -11.40 4.16 15.42
C ASP A 126 -10.61 4.94 14.35
N ALA A 127 -9.46 5.52 14.71
CA ALA A 127 -8.61 6.27 13.79
C ALA A 127 -7.57 5.38 13.10
N LYS A 128 -7.40 5.56 11.79
CA LYS A 128 -6.38 4.85 10.99
C LYS A 128 -5.31 5.80 10.47
N GLY A 129 -4.16 5.21 10.16
CA GLY A 129 -3.05 5.95 9.58
C GLY A 129 -1.70 5.33 9.93
N GLY A 130 -0.65 6.05 9.61
CA GLY A 130 0.72 5.63 9.85
C GLY A 130 1.70 6.78 9.71
N ILE A 131 2.97 6.42 9.82
CA ILE A 131 4.10 7.34 9.68
C ILE A 131 5.13 6.74 8.73
N GLN A 132 5.69 7.59 7.89
CA GLN A 132 6.81 7.29 7.03
C GLN A 132 8.00 8.18 7.38
N VAL A 133 9.20 7.60 7.36
CA VAL A 133 10.44 8.31 7.63
C VAL A 133 11.48 7.90 6.60
N GLN A 134 12.19 8.88 6.06
CA GLN A 134 13.34 8.66 5.20
C GLN A 134 14.53 9.44 5.74
N VAL A 135 15.69 8.80 5.84
CA VAL A 135 16.92 9.45 6.31
C VAL A 135 17.94 9.55 5.19
N HIS A 136 18.64 10.68 5.12
CA HIS A 136 19.85 10.84 4.33
C HIS A 136 21.06 10.55 5.21
N MET A 137 21.81 9.52 4.86
CA MET A 137 23.01 9.14 5.59
C MET A 137 24.28 9.68 4.93
N GLY A 138 25.20 10.19 5.75
CA GLY A 138 26.49 10.71 5.27
C GLY A 138 27.26 9.65 4.50
N GLY A 139 27.64 9.97 3.26
CA GLY A 139 28.35 9.08 2.35
C GLY A 139 27.52 7.93 1.75
N MET A 140 26.23 7.81 2.09
CA MET A 140 25.34 6.73 1.59
C MET A 140 24.07 7.27 0.91
N GLY A 141 23.79 8.56 1.02
CA GLY A 141 22.63 9.17 0.36
C GLY A 141 21.31 8.89 1.09
N TRP A 142 20.21 9.16 0.38
CA TRP A 142 18.86 8.82 0.83
C TRP A 142 18.70 7.30 0.93
N GLN A 143 18.28 6.83 2.09
CA GLN A 143 17.96 5.43 2.31
C GLN A 143 16.53 5.11 1.85
N ALA A 144 16.16 3.83 1.86
CA ALA A 144 14.78 3.41 1.64
C ALA A 144 13.82 4.08 2.65
N VAL A 145 12.56 4.24 2.27
CA VAL A 145 11.53 4.80 3.16
C VAL A 145 11.12 3.73 4.17
N ASP A 146 11.33 4.01 5.45
CA ASP A 146 10.79 3.23 6.56
C ASP A 146 9.32 3.63 6.77
N LYS A 147 8.44 2.65 7.02
CA LYS A 147 7.00 2.90 7.21
C LYS A 147 6.42 2.02 8.30
N ALA A 148 5.48 2.57 9.07
CA ALA A 148 4.75 1.84 10.10
C ALA A 148 3.31 2.35 10.20
N ALA A 149 2.37 1.43 10.39
CA ALA A 149 1.00 1.76 10.79
C ALA A 149 0.98 2.31 12.23
N ALA A 150 -0.08 3.03 12.59
CA ALA A 150 -0.30 3.47 13.96
C ALA A 150 -0.27 2.29 14.94
N GLY A 151 0.26 2.53 16.15
CA GLY A 151 0.53 1.53 17.17
C GLY A 151 1.85 0.79 16.99
N ASN A 152 2.48 0.80 15.81
CA ASN A 152 3.73 0.09 15.55
C ASN A 152 4.96 0.99 15.68
N LEU A 153 6.04 0.43 16.23
CA LEU A 153 7.33 1.11 16.34
C LEU A 153 8.05 1.15 14.98
N LEU A 154 8.42 2.34 14.54
CA LEU A 154 9.30 2.58 13.41
C LEU A 154 10.71 2.90 13.92
N SER A 155 11.74 2.28 13.33
CA SER A 155 13.14 2.66 13.55
C SER A 155 13.74 3.16 12.25
N ALA A 156 14.30 4.37 12.26
CA ALA A 156 14.98 4.98 11.11
C ALA A 156 16.44 5.23 11.45
N GLY A 157 17.34 4.94 10.50
CA GLY A 157 18.77 5.10 10.70
C GLY A 157 19.49 3.85 11.21
N ALA A 158 20.81 3.91 11.26
CA ALA A 158 21.66 2.78 11.63
C ALA A 158 22.71 3.17 12.66
N ALA A 159 22.94 2.29 13.64
CA ALA A 159 23.89 2.50 14.71
C ALA A 159 25.28 2.85 14.17
N GLY A 160 25.90 3.89 14.70
CA GLY A 160 27.22 4.34 14.26
C GLY A 160 27.26 5.06 12.91
N LYS A 161 26.16 5.11 12.15
CA LYS A 161 26.06 5.91 10.92
C LYS A 161 25.59 7.33 11.23
N THR A 162 25.88 8.27 10.33
CA THR A 162 25.52 9.67 10.52
C THR A 162 24.27 10.00 9.73
N ILE A 163 23.25 10.53 10.40
CA ILE A 163 22.10 11.15 9.75
C ILE A 163 22.46 12.60 9.45
N GLU A 164 22.36 13.02 8.18
CA GLU A 164 22.57 14.42 7.77
C GLU A 164 21.23 15.15 7.54
N ALA A 165 20.21 14.43 7.04
CA ALA A 165 18.87 14.95 6.84
C ALA A 165 17.79 13.88 7.08
N ILE A 166 16.57 14.34 7.28
CA ILE A 166 15.39 13.50 7.49
C ILE A 166 14.18 14.09 6.74
N ARG A 167 13.29 13.19 6.31
CA ARG A 167 11.93 13.46 5.86
C ARG A 167 10.98 12.63 6.71
N ILE A 168 9.87 13.23 7.14
CA ILE A 168 8.84 12.60 7.94
C ILE A 168 7.48 12.99 7.37
N MET A 169 6.59 12.02 7.21
CA MET A 169 5.23 12.23 6.70
C MET A 169 4.24 11.34 7.46
N LEU A 170 3.04 11.89 7.71
CA LEU A 170 1.89 11.12 8.15
C LEU A 170 1.15 10.57 6.94
N VAL A 171 0.65 9.33 7.02
CA VAL A 171 -0.07 8.66 5.93
C VAL A 171 -1.39 8.07 6.40
N GLY A 172 -2.32 7.80 5.47
CA GLY A 172 -3.68 7.35 5.78
C GLY A 172 -4.54 8.45 6.41
N ASP A 173 -5.64 8.07 7.06
CA ASP A 173 -6.67 9.02 7.50
C ASP A 173 -6.14 10.13 8.41
N ILE A 174 -5.19 9.81 9.29
CA ILE A 174 -4.59 10.79 10.21
C ILE A 174 -3.94 11.99 9.49
N SER A 175 -3.45 11.80 8.26
CA SER A 175 -2.87 12.88 7.44
C SER A 175 -3.89 13.95 7.04
N ARG A 176 -5.20 13.65 7.11
CA ARG A 176 -6.28 14.60 6.85
C ARG A 176 -6.48 15.57 8.02
N PHE A 177 -6.12 15.14 9.23
CA PHE A 177 -6.35 15.89 10.46
C PHE A 177 -5.10 16.58 10.98
N TYR A 178 -3.90 16.09 10.64
CA TYR A 178 -2.65 16.63 11.16
C TYR A 178 -1.60 16.85 10.08
N ASP A 179 -0.82 17.91 10.26
CA ASP A 179 0.52 18.05 9.69
C ASP A 179 1.58 17.63 10.72
N ILE A 180 2.68 17.07 10.22
CA ILE A 180 3.89 16.86 11.01
C ILE A 180 4.95 17.90 10.64
N CYS A 181 5.34 18.70 11.62
CA CYS A 181 6.37 19.73 11.48
C CYS A 181 7.61 19.31 12.27
N TYR A 182 8.79 19.42 11.64
CA TYR A 182 10.04 19.00 12.24
C TYR A 182 11.22 19.84 11.77
N ARG A 183 12.28 19.90 12.57
CA ARG A 183 13.54 20.57 12.19
C ARG A 183 14.73 19.91 12.86
N GLY A 184 15.84 19.88 12.14
CA GLY A 184 17.11 19.36 12.66
C GLY A 184 17.97 20.48 13.24
N HIS A 185 18.69 20.18 14.32
CA HIS A 185 19.88 20.92 14.72
C HIS A 185 21.08 20.28 14.03
N VAL A 186 21.71 21.01 13.10
CA VAL A 186 22.84 20.52 12.30
C VAL A 186 24.14 21.07 12.87
N GLN A 187 25.17 20.23 12.94
CA GLN A 187 26.52 20.63 13.35
C GLN A 187 26.97 21.90 12.61
N ASN A 188 27.53 22.85 13.36
CA ASN A 188 28.08 24.12 12.86
C ASN A 188 27.08 25.05 12.13
N VAL A 189 25.82 24.67 11.99
CA VAL A 189 24.76 25.50 11.39
C VAL A 189 23.70 25.87 12.44
N GLY A 190 23.43 24.97 13.37
CA GLY A 190 22.40 25.14 14.38
C GLY A 190 21.03 24.65 13.90
N TRP A 191 19.99 25.18 14.52
CA TRP A 191 18.62 24.83 14.16
C TRP A 191 18.24 25.33 12.77
N GLN A 192 17.77 24.41 11.93
CA GLN A 192 17.27 24.73 10.60
C GLN A 192 15.82 25.24 10.65
N LYS A 193 15.35 25.76 9.50
CA LYS A 193 13.92 26.07 9.29
C LYS A 193 13.07 24.81 9.51
N TRP A 194 11.80 25.02 9.86
CA TRP A 194 10.83 23.94 9.98
C TRP A 194 10.53 23.36 8.60
N ALA A 195 10.71 22.05 8.48
CA ALA A 195 10.19 21.21 7.43
C ALA A 195 8.80 20.71 7.82
N ARG A 196 7.97 20.41 6.82
CA ARG A 196 6.63 19.85 7.02
C ARG A 196 6.41 18.70 6.02
N ASN A 197 5.70 17.64 6.44
CA ASN A 197 5.18 16.57 5.56
C ASN A 197 6.07 16.17 4.37
N GLY A 198 7.17 15.47 4.63
CA GLY A 198 8.10 14.99 3.59
C GLY A 198 9.16 15.99 3.12
N ASP A 199 9.08 17.26 3.53
CA ASP A 199 10.14 18.24 3.29
C ASP A 199 11.47 17.85 3.95
N VAL A 200 12.59 18.36 3.44
CA VAL A 200 13.90 18.02 3.99
C VAL A 200 14.22 18.86 5.23
N ALA A 201 14.45 18.20 6.37
CA ALA A 201 15.09 18.81 7.53
C ALA A 201 16.55 18.35 7.65
N GLY A 202 17.50 19.28 7.60
CA GLY A 202 18.93 19.01 7.70
C GLY A 202 19.69 19.43 6.45
N THR A 203 20.78 18.74 6.15
CA THR A 203 21.59 18.98 4.94
C THR A 203 21.87 17.68 4.20
N THR A 204 22.02 17.73 2.89
CA THR A 204 22.38 16.57 2.07
C THR A 204 23.75 16.76 1.45
N GLY A 205 24.67 15.81 1.62
CA GLY A 205 25.95 15.79 0.89
C GLY A 205 26.99 16.79 1.41
N ARG A 206 26.73 17.42 2.56
CA ARG A 206 27.64 18.41 3.17
C ARG A 206 28.57 17.81 4.23
N GLY A 207 28.42 16.53 4.57
CA GLY A 207 29.20 15.90 5.66
C GLY A 207 28.81 16.38 7.06
N LEU A 208 27.72 17.15 7.19
CA LEU A 208 27.29 17.74 8.44
C LEU A 208 26.23 16.86 9.11
N ARG A 209 26.52 16.44 10.35
CA ARG A 209 25.64 15.56 11.13
C ARG A 209 24.48 16.31 11.78
N MET A 210 23.36 15.63 11.93
CA MET A 210 22.27 16.04 12.79
C MET A 210 22.57 15.68 14.24
N GLU A 211 22.39 16.63 15.16
CA GLU A 211 22.68 16.47 16.59
C GLU A 211 21.39 16.41 17.42
N ALA A 212 20.33 17.10 17.00
CA ALA A 212 19.02 17.08 17.63
C ALA A 212 17.91 17.17 16.58
N LEU A 213 16.70 16.72 16.96
CA LEU A 213 15.49 16.81 16.17
C LEU A 213 14.38 17.39 17.05
N ARG A 214 13.69 18.41 16.53
CA ARG A 214 12.42 18.88 17.08
C ARG A 214 11.29 18.43 16.19
N VAL A 215 10.19 18.01 16.80
CA VAL A 215 8.99 17.56 16.10
C VAL A 215 7.75 17.99 16.86
N LYS A 216 6.70 18.32 16.11
CA LYS A 216 5.37 18.63 16.64
C LYS A 216 4.29 18.18 15.66
N LEU A 217 3.14 17.81 16.22
CA LEU A 217 1.92 17.60 15.46
C LEU A 217 1.13 18.91 15.45
N VAL A 218 0.65 19.30 14.27
CA VAL A 218 -0.17 20.50 14.09
C VAL A 218 -1.52 20.03 13.58
N GLN A 219 -2.58 20.24 14.37
CA GLN A 219 -3.93 20.00 13.89
C GLN A 219 -4.21 20.93 12.69
N LYS A 220 -4.71 20.33 11.63
CA LYS A 220 -5.29 21.09 10.53
C LYS A 220 -6.59 21.70 11.04
N LYS A 221 -6.77 22.99 10.81
CA LYS A 221 -8.05 23.63 11.11
C LYS A 221 -9.13 22.94 10.27
N LYS A 222 -10.27 22.67 10.88
CA LYS A 222 -11.50 22.34 10.14
C LYS A 222 -11.74 23.50 9.17
N PRO A 223 -12.15 23.27 7.92
CA PRO A 223 -12.54 24.35 7.03
C PRO A 223 -13.89 24.92 7.52
N GLU A 224 -13.88 25.65 8.63
CA GLU A 224 -15.00 26.41 9.17
C GLU A 224 -14.85 27.86 8.70
N ASP A 225 -14.92 28.06 7.39
CA ASP A 225 -14.72 29.37 6.74
C ASP A 225 -13.22 29.73 6.57
N GLU A 226 -12.83 29.88 5.30
CA GLU A 226 -11.53 30.33 4.76
C GLU A 226 -10.36 29.33 4.63
N GLU A 227 -10.21 28.83 3.39
CA GLU A 227 -8.97 28.84 2.60
C GLU A 227 -7.64 28.36 3.25
N SER A 228 -7.56 27.15 3.82
CA SER A 228 -6.25 26.50 4.10
C SER A 228 -6.21 24.98 3.97
N THR A 229 -5.43 24.46 3.00
CA THR A 229 -5.82 23.18 2.41
C THR A 229 -4.79 22.36 1.62
N GLY A 230 -3.55 22.16 2.09
CA GLY A 230 -2.47 21.42 1.38
C GLY A 230 -2.85 20.11 0.63
N ILE A 231 -2.12 19.79 -0.46
CA ILE A 231 -2.17 18.51 -1.20
C ILE A 231 -1.85 17.34 -0.24
N VAL A 232 -2.70 16.31 -0.18
CA VAL A 232 -2.61 15.24 0.84
C VAL A 232 -2.00 13.93 0.31
N ALA A 233 -2.29 13.50 -0.92
CA ALA A 233 -1.63 12.34 -1.56
C ALA A 233 -1.87 12.29 -3.08
N VAL A 234 -1.00 11.61 -3.83
CA VAL A 234 -1.25 11.21 -5.24
C VAL A 234 -1.73 9.76 -5.24
N ARG A 235 -2.85 9.49 -5.91
CA ARG A 235 -3.38 8.13 -6.12
C ARG A 235 -3.53 7.82 -7.60
N GLY A 236 -3.44 6.54 -7.95
CA GLY A 236 -3.52 6.08 -9.33
C GLY A 236 -4.13 4.70 -9.49
N LYS A 237 -4.59 4.39 -10.70
CA LYS A 237 -4.94 3.04 -11.13
C LYS A 237 -4.64 2.83 -12.62
N GLY A 238 -4.30 1.59 -12.96
CA GLY A 238 -3.98 1.18 -14.33
C GLY A 238 -5.06 0.25 -14.89
N HIS A 239 -5.32 0.34 -16.19
CA HIS A 239 -6.08 -0.67 -16.92
C HIS A 239 -5.13 -1.58 -17.68
N VAL A 240 -5.07 -2.85 -17.27
CA VAL A 240 -4.18 -3.86 -17.84
C VAL A 240 -4.94 -4.67 -18.88
N MET A 241 -4.32 -4.91 -20.03
CA MET A 241 -4.93 -5.68 -21.13
C MET A 241 -5.45 -7.05 -20.66
N ARG A 242 -6.73 -7.35 -20.95
CA ARG A 242 -7.49 -8.55 -20.49
C ARG A 242 -7.66 -8.69 -18.96
N GLY A 243 -7.28 -7.68 -18.17
CA GLY A 243 -7.26 -7.72 -16.70
C GLY A 243 -8.16 -6.67 -16.04
N GLY A 244 -8.67 -5.71 -16.81
CA GLY A 244 -9.54 -4.66 -16.30
C GLY A 244 -8.77 -3.57 -15.54
N TRP A 245 -9.52 -2.70 -14.86
CA TRP A 245 -8.98 -1.69 -13.96
C TRP A 245 -8.46 -2.32 -12.68
N THR A 246 -7.27 -1.92 -12.23
CA THR A 246 -6.81 -2.19 -10.87
C THR A 246 -7.63 -1.39 -9.85
N ALA A 247 -7.53 -1.78 -8.58
CA ALA A 247 -7.98 -0.92 -7.47
C ALA A 247 -7.24 0.43 -7.52
N TRP A 248 -7.81 1.44 -6.86
CA TRP A 248 -7.10 2.68 -6.57
C TRP A 248 -5.93 2.37 -5.62
N LEU A 249 -4.75 2.86 -5.97
CA LEU A 249 -3.51 2.67 -5.24
C LEU A 249 -2.93 4.03 -4.91
N SER A 250 -2.56 4.25 -3.65
CA SER A 250 -1.79 5.41 -3.19
C SER A 250 -0.38 4.96 -2.76
N ASP A 251 0.54 5.91 -2.65
CA ASP A 251 1.87 5.75 -2.04
C ASP A 251 2.79 4.68 -2.67
N ASP A 252 3.60 5.11 -3.66
CA ASP A 252 4.70 4.35 -4.29
C ASP A 252 4.36 2.88 -4.64
N VAL A 253 3.22 2.68 -5.32
CA VAL A 253 2.80 1.38 -5.86
C VAL A 253 2.69 1.44 -7.38
N ALA A 254 3.27 0.45 -8.07
CA ALA A 254 3.18 0.31 -9.51
C ALA A 254 1.73 0.11 -9.98
N ILE A 255 1.19 1.05 -10.75
CA ILE A 255 -0.12 0.97 -11.40
C ILE A 255 -0.05 0.16 -12.71
N GLY A 256 0.20 -1.15 -12.60
CA GLY A 256 0.37 -2.07 -13.73
C GLY A 256 0.85 -3.46 -13.31
N THR A 257 1.32 -4.29 -14.24
CA THR A 257 1.95 -5.58 -13.92
C THR A 257 3.42 -5.59 -14.31
N THR A 258 4.32 -5.91 -13.38
CA THR A 258 5.74 -6.16 -13.67
C THR A 258 5.95 -7.63 -14.03
N GLY A 259 6.59 -7.92 -15.16
CA GLY A 259 6.96 -9.29 -15.56
C GLY A 259 5.88 -10.14 -16.23
N ALA A 260 4.64 -9.64 -16.37
CA ALA A 260 3.52 -10.43 -16.94
C ALA A 260 3.31 -10.27 -18.47
N SER A 261 4.15 -9.48 -19.17
CA SER A 261 4.00 -9.17 -20.61
C SER A 261 2.62 -8.61 -21.03
N ARG A 262 1.90 -7.98 -20.10
CA ARG A 262 0.59 -7.36 -20.37
C ARG A 262 0.75 -5.85 -20.55
N ALA A 263 0.18 -5.33 -21.63
CA ALA A 263 0.21 -3.90 -21.91
C ALA A 263 -0.67 -3.11 -20.92
N LEU A 264 -0.17 -1.96 -20.49
CA LEU A 264 -0.93 -0.92 -19.81
C LEU A 264 -1.60 -0.03 -20.87
N ASN A 265 -2.93 -0.01 -20.89
CA ASN A 265 -3.69 0.62 -21.98
C ASN A 265 -4.37 1.92 -21.56
N ALA A 266 -4.63 2.10 -20.26
CA ALA A 266 -5.13 3.34 -19.69
C ALA A 266 -4.62 3.54 -18.27
N VAL A 267 -4.51 4.80 -17.87
CA VAL A 267 -4.12 5.22 -16.52
C VAL A 267 -5.08 6.31 -16.05
N LYS A 268 -5.47 6.24 -14.78
CA LYS A 268 -6.11 7.32 -14.05
C LYS A 268 -5.22 7.73 -12.90
N LEU A 269 -4.95 9.03 -12.79
CA LEU A 269 -4.26 9.63 -11.64
C LEU A 269 -5.16 10.72 -11.06
N ASP A 270 -5.10 10.84 -9.74
CA ASP A 270 -5.92 11.76 -8.98
C ASP A 270 -5.15 12.26 -7.76
N LEU A 271 -5.55 13.41 -7.24
CA LEU A 271 -5.11 13.86 -5.92
C LEU A 271 -6.17 13.43 -4.91
N ASP A 272 -5.77 12.77 -3.83
CA ASP A 272 -6.73 12.47 -2.78
C ASP A 272 -7.17 13.79 -2.13
N ALA A 273 -8.48 13.96 -1.95
CA ALA A 273 -9.13 15.23 -1.70
C ALA A 273 -8.67 15.88 -0.38
N GLY A 274 -7.58 16.65 -0.48
CA GLY A 274 -7.33 17.84 0.33
C GLY A 274 -7.96 19.05 -0.36
N SER A 275 -7.90 20.20 0.29
CA SER A 275 -8.80 21.30 -0.07
C SER A 275 -8.09 22.42 -0.92
N LEU A 276 -6.85 22.19 -1.40
CA LEU A 276 -6.12 23.14 -2.26
C LEU A 276 -6.63 22.87 -3.66
N GLY A 277 -7.26 23.87 -4.27
CA GLY A 277 -7.61 23.82 -5.68
C GLY A 277 -6.34 23.55 -6.49
N GLY A 278 -6.33 22.42 -7.20
CA GLY A 278 -5.23 21.98 -8.04
C GLY A 278 -5.56 20.61 -8.61
N ARG A 279 -5.15 20.36 -9.84
CA ARG A 279 -5.39 19.10 -10.54
C ARG A 279 -4.09 18.52 -11.07
N VAL A 280 -4.00 17.20 -11.06
CA VAL A 280 -2.98 16.50 -11.82
C VAL A 280 -3.47 16.40 -13.26
N LEU A 281 -2.76 17.07 -14.16
CA LEU A 281 -2.97 16.92 -15.58
C LEU A 281 -2.03 15.83 -16.12
N VAL A 282 -2.65 14.87 -16.79
CA VAL A 282 -1.98 13.74 -17.42
C VAL A 282 -2.11 13.81 -18.93
N ARG A 283 -1.12 13.27 -19.63
CA ARG A 283 -1.17 12.94 -21.06
C ARG A 283 -0.46 11.63 -21.33
N ALA A 284 -0.84 10.95 -22.40
CA ALA A 284 -0.21 9.71 -22.83
C ALA A 284 0.25 9.79 -24.29
N LYS A 285 1.35 9.10 -24.58
CA LYS A 285 1.72 8.74 -25.95
C LYS A 285 1.37 7.28 -26.16
N LEU A 286 0.43 7.01 -27.06
CA LEU A 286 0.09 5.65 -27.45
C LEU A 286 1.00 5.18 -28.58
N LYS A 287 1.27 3.87 -28.64
CA LYS A 287 2.06 3.25 -29.71
C LYS A 287 1.51 3.62 -31.10
N GLY A 288 2.38 4.22 -31.91
CA GLY A 288 2.05 4.70 -33.26
C GLY A 288 1.07 5.89 -33.27
N ALA A 289 1.01 6.69 -32.20
CA ALA A 289 0.20 7.89 -32.11
C ALA A 289 1.02 9.10 -31.64
N ALA A 290 0.53 10.29 -31.97
CA ALA A 290 1.00 11.53 -31.35
C ALA A 290 0.58 11.58 -29.87
N TRP A 291 1.21 12.49 -29.12
CA TRP A 291 0.82 12.75 -27.74
C TRP A 291 -0.61 13.29 -27.64
N SER A 292 -1.35 12.85 -26.62
CA SER A 292 -2.62 13.48 -26.27
C SER A 292 -2.42 14.86 -25.64
N ALA A 293 -3.45 15.70 -25.67
CA ALA A 293 -3.51 16.90 -24.85
C ALA A 293 -3.47 16.55 -23.35
N TYR A 294 -3.05 17.51 -22.53
CA TYR A 294 -3.15 17.41 -21.07
C TYR A 294 -4.61 17.50 -20.64
N LYS A 295 -5.03 16.59 -19.75
CA LYS A 295 -6.36 16.57 -19.17
C LYS A 295 -6.36 15.91 -17.79
N GLU A 296 -7.44 16.10 -17.05
CA GLU A 296 -7.66 15.44 -15.77
C GLU A 296 -8.18 14.01 -15.95
N GLY A 297 -7.88 13.15 -14.99
CA GLY A 297 -8.43 11.79 -14.92
C GLY A 297 -7.78 10.79 -15.87
N GLU A 298 -8.53 10.27 -16.84
CA GLU A 298 -8.13 9.10 -17.64
C GLU A 298 -7.33 9.46 -18.88
N VAL A 299 -6.14 8.89 -19.04
CA VAL A 299 -5.39 8.91 -20.31
C VAL A 299 -5.15 7.51 -20.85
N GLY A 300 -5.05 7.41 -22.17
CA GLY A 300 -5.03 6.16 -22.90
C GLY A 300 -6.43 5.74 -23.35
N ASN A 301 -6.62 4.45 -23.61
CA ASN A 301 -7.90 3.92 -24.07
C ASN A 301 -8.10 2.48 -23.58
N ALA A 302 -8.92 2.33 -22.53
CA ALA A 302 -9.26 1.04 -21.94
C ALA A 302 -10.02 0.09 -22.89
N ARG A 303 -10.60 0.62 -23.97
CA ARG A 303 -11.35 -0.14 -24.99
C ARG A 303 -10.52 -0.49 -26.22
N SER A 304 -9.27 -0.05 -26.31
CA SER A 304 -8.36 -0.36 -27.42
C SER A 304 -7.13 -1.13 -26.97
N ALA A 305 -6.52 -1.90 -27.86
CA ALA A 305 -5.28 -2.63 -27.60
C ALA A 305 -4.01 -1.75 -27.73
N ARG A 306 -4.15 -0.43 -27.91
CA ARG A 306 -2.99 0.46 -28.07
C ARG A 306 -2.29 0.66 -26.72
N ILE A 307 -0.99 0.41 -26.72
CA ILE A 307 -0.12 0.43 -25.54
C ILE A 307 0.28 1.87 -25.24
N ILE A 308 0.31 2.26 -23.96
CA ILE A 308 0.96 3.50 -23.52
C ILE A 308 2.48 3.31 -23.60
N GLU A 309 3.17 4.08 -24.46
CA GLU A 309 4.63 4.07 -24.57
C GLU A 309 5.29 5.06 -23.61
N ALA A 310 4.61 6.17 -23.32
CA ALA A 310 5.10 7.19 -22.39
C ALA A 310 3.94 7.95 -21.73
N LEU A 311 4.20 8.43 -20.50
CA LEU A 311 3.31 9.28 -19.74
C LEU A 311 3.97 10.64 -19.51
N GLY A 312 3.16 11.69 -19.58
CA GLY A 312 3.54 13.04 -19.17
C GLY A 312 2.60 13.50 -18.06
N MET A 313 3.16 14.11 -17.03
CA MET A 313 2.42 14.57 -15.85
C MET A 313 2.82 16.01 -15.53
N LYS A 314 1.85 16.82 -15.10
CA LYS A 314 2.12 18.13 -14.49
C LYS A 314 1.01 18.49 -13.50
N LEU A 315 1.34 19.37 -12.58
CA LEU A 315 0.36 20.02 -11.71
C LEU A 315 -0.20 21.25 -12.42
N ALA A 316 -1.48 21.56 -12.20
CA ALA A 316 -2.10 22.80 -12.66
C ALA A 316 -3.12 23.29 -11.65
N GLY A 317 -3.09 24.57 -11.29
CA GLY A 317 -3.85 25.10 -10.17
C GLY A 317 -3.20 24.71 -8.82
N GLY A 318 -3.17 25.66 -7.89
CA GLY A 318 -2.63 25.50 -6.54
C GLY A 318 -1.49 26.47 -6.24
N VAL A 319 -0.79 26.27 -5.13
CA VAL A 319 0.29 27.16 -4.62
C VAL A 319 1.42 27.39 -5.65
N ALA A 320 1.54 26.54 -6.67
CA ALA A 320 2.49 26.71 -7.78
C ALA A 320 2.16 27.91 -8.71
N ASP A 321 0.90 28.35 -8.78
CA ASP A 321 0.45 29.46 -9.64
C ASP A 321 0.29 30.79 -8.84
N ARG A 322 0.64 30.81 -7.54
CA ARG A 322 0.53 32.00 -6.66
C ARG A 322 1.88 32.69 -6.39
N PHE A 323 2.94 32.30 -7.08
CA PHE A 323 4.25 32.96 -7.04
C PHE A 323 4.71 33.30 -8.46
N ASP A 324 3.99 34.21 -9.09
CA ASP A 324 4.48 35.11 -10.15
C ASP A 324 4.27 36.55 -9.70
#